data_AF-A0A8K0VHW5-F1
#
_entry.id   AF-A0A8K0VHW5-F1
#
_cell.length_a   1.000
_cell.length_b   1.000
_cell.length_c   1.000
_cell.angle_alpha   90.00
_cell.angle_beta   90.00
_cell.angle_gamma   90.00
#
_symmetry.space_group_name_H-M   'P 1'
#
loop_
_entity.id
_entity.type
_entity.pdbx_description
1 polymer ?
#
loop_
_entity_poly.entity_id
_entity_poly.type
_entity_poly.pdbx_seq_one_letter_code
_entity_poly.pdbx_strand_id
1 'polypeptide(L)'
;MRKSSRPNTPTTISPHISPHHKPPAMDDDSAQQTGIVLGTAFASIIAGYMFGVFTTRGYVISPELAEERRANLNDPVESDESDIDEDDTILDHAPNWANGVDADRRQGLKISEKPVVKDTGEECKLVLVVRTDLGMTKGKIAAQCSHATLACYKKLMRAPEGSAERKLLARWEKYGQAKIAVQIKSQEELLELSRKARGMGLTAEVIQDAGRTQIEAGSMTVLGVGPAPRSVVDQVTGGLKLL
;
A
#
# COMPACT_ATOMS: atom_id res chain seq x y z
N MET A 1 59.74 -91.04 -49.87
CA MET A 1 58.49 -90.90 -50.64
C MET A 1 57.55 -89.94 -49.91
N ARG A 2 56.89 -89.07 -50.70
CA ARG A 2 55.78 -88.15 -50.38
C ARG A 2 56.07 -86.89 -49.53
N LYS A 3 56.34 -85.81 -50.29
CA LYS A 3 56.10 -84.40 -49.95
C LYS A 3 54.61 -84.17 -49.66
N SER A 4 54.28 -83.38 -48.64
CA SER A 4 53.01 -82.65 -48.56
C SER A 4 53.25 -81.32 -47.87
N SER A 5 53.47 -80.31 -48.70
CA SER A 5 53.50 -78.88 -48.41
C SER A 5 52.08 -78.39 -48.11
N ARG A 6 51.88 -77.74 -46.95
CA ARG A 6 50.72 -76.86 -46.71
C ARG A 6 51.21 -75.42 -46.49
N PRO A 7 50.57 -74.42 -47.10
CA PRO A 7 51.06 -73.04 -47.12
C PRO A 7 50.60 -72.22 -45.90
N ASN A 8 51.44 -71.25 -45.53
CA ASN A 8 51.13 -70.16 -44.61
C ASN A 8 49.99 -69.29 -45.16
N THR A 9 48.92 -69.13 -44.40
CA THR A 9 47.85 -68.17 -44.66
C THR A 9 48.03 -66.92 -43.80
N PRO A 10 47.89 -65.70 -44.37
CA PRO A 10 48.03 -64.45 -43.64
C PRO A 10 46.80 -64.16 -42.77
N THR A 11 47.03 -63.68 -41.55
CA THR A 11 45.98 -63.21 -40.64
C THR A 11 45.43 -61.88 -41.15
N THR A 12 44.27 -61.90 -41.78
CA THR A 12 43.50 -60.71 -42.16
C THR A 12 42.76 -60.14 -40.95
N ILE A 13 43.01 -58.88 -40.62
CA ILE A 13 42.25 -58.10 -39.64
C ILE A 13 40.91 -57.74 -40.27
N SER A 14 39.80 -58.29 -39.75
CA SER A 14 38.44 -57.84 -40.10
C SER A 14 38.06 -56.63 -39.24
N PRO A 15 37.51 -55.54 -39.81
CA PRO A 15 36.97 -54.45 -39.03
C PRO A 15 35.64 -54.88 -38.39
N HIS A 16 35.56 -54.76 -37.07
CA HIS A 16 34.33 -54.97 -36.30
C HIS A 16 33.38 -53.80 -36.57
N ILE A 17 32.39 -54.01 -37.45
CA ILE A 17 31.30 -53.05 -37.67
C ILE A 17 30.29 -53.23 -36.53
N SER A 18 30.18 -52.22 -35.66
CA SER A 18 29.14 -52.13 -34.64
C SER A 18 27.75 -52.03 -35.29
N PRO A 19 26.71 -52.68 -34.74
CA PRO A 19 25.36 -52.54 -35.28
C PRO A 19 24.86 -51.11 -35.08
N HIS A 20 24.31 -50.53 -36.16
CA HIS A 20 23.59 -49.26 -36.14
C HIS A 20 22.51 -49.26 -35.04
N HIS A 21 22.64 -48.34 -34.09
CA HIS A 21 21.60 -48.07 -33.09
C HIS A 21 20.42 -47.39 -33.80
N LYS A 22 19.32 -48.13 -33.99
CA LYS A 22 18.04 -47.58 -34.46
C LYS A 22 17.50 -46.67 -33.33
N PRO A 23 17.08 -45.42 -33.60
CA PRO A 23 16.50 -44.59 -32.55
C PRO A 23 15.25 -45.27 -31.98
N PRO A 24 14.97 -45.12 -30.66
CA PRO A 24 13.82 -45.73 -30.04
C PRO A 24 12.53 -45.21 -30.70
N ALA A 25 11.64 -46.13 -31.06
CA ALA A 25 10.29 -45.75 -31.47
C ALA A 25 9.60 -45.07 -30.27
N MET A 26 8.99 -43.90 -30.49
CA MET A 26 8.11 -43.31 -29.47
C MET A 26 6.97 -44.28 -29.22
N ASP A 27 6.86 -44.78 -28.00
CA ASP A 27 5.80 -45.69 -27.58
C ASP A 27 4.44 -45.01 -27.76
N ASP A 28 3.52 -45.64 -28.50
CA ASP A 28 2.18 -45.11 -28.83
C ASP A 28 1.40 -44.68 -27.57
N ASP A 29 1.67 -45.31 -26.42
CA ASP A 29 1.07 -44.97 -25.11
C ASP A 29 1.45 -43.56 -24.63
N SER A 30 2.67 -43.10 -24.92
CA SER A 30 3.13 -41.75 -24.55
C SER A 30 2.45 -40.66 -25.39
N ALA A 31 2.19 -40.96 -26.66
CA ALA A 31 1.45 -40.08 -27.55
C ALA A 31 -0.03 -40.01 -27.16
N GLN A 32 -0.63 -41.13 -26.76
CA GLN A 32 -2.00 -41.17 -26.25
C GLN A 32 -2.16 -40.41 -24.93
N GLN A 33 -1.26 -40.60 -23.97
CA GLN A 33 -1.28 -39.84 -22.71
C GLN A 33 -1.11 -38.34 -22.94
N THR A 34 -0.20 -37.95 -23.83
CA THR A 34 0.01 -36.53 -24.18
C THR A 34 -1.24 -35.93 -24.82
N GLY A 35 -1.92 -36.69 -25.69
CA GLY A 35 -3.20 -36.29 -26.29
C GLY A 35 -4.31 -36.08 -25.26
N ILE A 36 -4.43 -36.96 -24.26
CA ILE A 36 -5.41 -36.84 -23.17
C ILE A 36 -5.13 -35.61 -22.30
N VAL A 37 -3.86 -35.36 -21.96
CA VAL A 37 -3.47 -34.20 -21.15
C VAL A 37 -3.75 -32.89 -21.89
N LEU A 38 -3.42 -32.81 -23.18
CA LEU A 38 -3.74 -31.63 -23.99
C LEU A 38 -5.26 -31.43 -24.11
N GLY A 39 -6.03 -32.49 -24.39
CA GLY A 39 -7.49 -32.41 -24.50
C GLY A 39 -8.17 -31.93 -23.22
N THR A 40 -7.73 -32.41 -22.06
CA THR A 40 -8.27 -31.99 -20.75
C THR A 40 -7.86 -30.56 -20.38
N ALA A 41 -6.66 -30.12 -20.75
CA ALA A 41 -6.22 -28.74 -20.57
C ALA A 41 -7.06 -27.77 -21.43
N PHE A 42 -7.31 -28.10 -22.70
CA PHE A 42 -8.18 -27.28 -23.55
C PHE A 42 -9.62 -27.23 -23.05
N ALA A 43 -10.17 -28.37 -22.62
CA ALA A 43 -11.54 -28.43 -22.08
C ALA A 43 -11.69 -27.58 -20.81
N SER A 44 -10.72 -27.60 -19.90
CA SER A 44 -10.77 -26.81 -18.65
C SER A 44 -10.64 -25.31 -18.90
N ILE A 45 -9.82 -24.89 -19.86
CA ILE A 45 -9.71 -23.49 -20.26
C ILE A 45 -11.02 -22.97 -20.87
N ILE A 46 -11.63 -23.74 -21.77
CA ILE A 46 -12.90 -23.36 -22.41
C ILE A 46 -14.02 -23.29 -21.38
N ALA A 47 -14.12 -24.29 -20.49
CA ALA A 47 -15.12 -24.29 -19.42
C ALA A 47 -14.93 -23.10 -18.46
N GLY A 48 -13.69 -22.79 -18.07
CA GLY A 48 -13.38 -21.64 -17.22
C GLY A 48 -13.68 -20.29 -17.89
N TYR A 49 -13.38 -20.16 -19.18
CA TYR A 49 -13.71 -18.96 -19.94
C TYR A 49 -15.23 -18.76 -20.07
N MET A 50 -15.96 -19.83 -20.41
CA MET A 50 -17.43 -19.77 -20.50
C MET A 50 -18.07 -19.46 -19.14
N PHE A 51 -17.55 -20.03 -18.05
CA PHE A 51 -18.01 -19.72 -16.70
C PHE A 51 -17.72 -18.26 -16.31
N GLY A 52 -16.53 -17.74 -16.61
CA GLY A 52 -16.18 -16.33 -16.38
C GLY A 52 -17.03 -15.35 -17.20
N VAL A 53 -17.37 -15.71 -18.45
CA VAL A 53 -18.31 -14.93 -19.28
C VAL A 53 -19.74 -14.99 -18.72
N PHE A 54 -20.16 -16.14 -18.22
CA PHE A 54 -21.47 -16.33 -17.60
C PHE A 54 -21.63 -15.53 -16.30
N THR A 55 -20.57 -15.45 -15.48
CA THR A 55 -20.57 -14.64 -14.24
C THR A 55 -20.55 -13.14 -14.54
N THR A 56 -19.80 -12.71 -15.55
CA THR A 56 -19.73 -11.28 -15.94
C THR A 56 -20.99 -10.78 -16.64
N ARG A 57 -21.73 -11.66 -17.34
CA ARG A 57 -23.05 -11.34 -17.89
C ARG A 57 -24.20 -11.32 -16.86
N GLY A 58 -23.90 -11.53 -15.58
CA GLY A 58 -24.85 -11.29 -14.49
C GLY A 58 -25.83 -12.43 -14.22
N TYR A 59 -25.56 -13.65 -14.67
CA TYR A 59 -26.43 -14.81 -14.37
C TYR A 59 -26.20 -15.41 -12.98
N VAL A 60 -25.14 -14.98 -12.26
CA VAL A 60 -24.76 -15.49 -10.92
C VAL A 60 -25.01 -14.46 -9.81
N ILE A 61 -25.02 -13.17 -10.14
CA ILE A 61 -25.37 -12.09 -9.20
C ILE A 61 -26.83 -11.76 -9.47
N SER A 62 -27.71 -11.90 -8.48
CA SER A 62 -29.14 -11.68 -8.67
C SER A 62 -29.41 -10.27 -9.22
N PRO A 63 -30.35 -10.10 -10.17
CA PRO A 63 -30.68 -8.79 -10.73
C PRO A 63 -31.09 -7.78 -9.66
N GLU A 64 -31.64 -8.23 -8.53
CA GLU A 64 -31.97 -7.40 -7.36
C GLU A 64 -30.75 -6.66 -6.78
N LEU A 65 -29.57 -7.29 -6.69
CA LEU A 65 -28.35 -6.65 -6.17
C LEU A 65 -27.77 -5.61 -7.14
N ALA A 66 -27.99 -5.79 -8.44
CA ALA A 66 -27.61 -4.81 -9.46
C ALA A 66 -28.57 -3.61 -9.46
N GLU A 67 -29.85 -3.85 -9.17
CA GLU A 67 -30.86 -2.83 -8.99
C GLU A 67 -30.65 -2.03 -7.69
N GLU A 68 -30.34 -2.68 -6.56
CA GLU A 68 -29.98 -1.98 -5.31
C GLU A 68 -28.76 -1.05 -5.48
N ARG A 69 -27.72 -1.51 -6.20
CA ARG A 69 -26.56 -0.66 -6.51
C ARG A 69 -26.95 0.56 -7.36
N ARG A 70 -27.83 0.38 -8.35
CA ARG A 70 -28.33 1.46 -9.20
C ARG A 70 -29.26 2.42 -8.45
N ALA A 71 -30.08 1.90 -7.54
CA ALA A 71 -30.96 2.70 -6.69
C ALA A 71 -30.14 3.59 -5.75
N ASN A 72 -29.11 3.05 -5.10
CA ASN A 72 -28.21 3.82 -4.24
C ASN A 72 -27.38 4.85 -5.02
N LEU A 73 -27.02 4.57 -6.28
CA LEU A 73 -26.32 5.52 -7.16
C LEU A 73 -27.20 6.69 -7.63
N ASN A 74 -28.53 6.50 -7.63
CA ASN A 74 -29.50 7.46 -8.14
C ASN A 74 -30.44 7.97 -7.04
N ASP A 75 -30.05 7.86 -5.76
CA ASP A 75 -30.86 8.34 -4.63
C ASP A 75 -30.81 9.88 -4.57
N PRO A 76 -31.92 10.58 -4.86
CA PRO A 76 -31.96 12.04 -4.88
C PRO A 76 -31.94 12.65 -3.47
N VAL A 77 -32.12 11.86 -2.40
CA VAL A 77 -32.21 12.38 -1.02
C VAL A 77 -30.82 12.68 -0.44
N GLU A 78 -29.74 12.03 -0.94
CA GLU A 78 -28.36 12.41 -0.58
C GLU A 78 -27.85 13.65 -1.36
N SER A 79 -28.52 14.03 -2.46
CA SER A 79 -28.12 15.22 -3.25
C SER A 79 -28.72 16.54 -2.76
N ASP A 80 -29.52 16.53 -1.70
CA ASP A 80 -30.06 17.75 -1.07
C ASP A 80 -29.09 18.38 -0.04
N GLU A 81 -27.77 18.24 -0.22
CA GLU A 81 -26.80 19.13 0.43
C GLU A 81 -26.81 20.51 -0.28
N SER A 82 -27.81 21.31 0.12
CA SER A 82 -27.88 22.77 0.12
C SER A 82 -26.88 23.58 -0.74
N ASP A 83 -27.45 24.24 -1.76
CA ASP A 83 -27.13 25.58 -2.27
C ASP A 83 -25.65 25.97 -2.37
N ILE A 84 -25.00 25.51 -3.44
CA ILE A 84 -23.87 26.24 -4.03
C ILE A 84 -24.45 27.01 -5.20
N ASP A 85 -24.47 28.35 -5.10
CA ASP A 85 -24.88 29.24 -6.17
C ASP A 85 -24.04 28.95 -7.43
N GLU A 86 -24.63 28.27 -8.41
CA GLU A 86 -23.96 27.75 -9.62
C GLU A 86 -23.52 28.83 -10.64
N ASP A 87 -23.67 30.13 -10.33
CA ASP A 87 -23.45 31.20 -11.30
C ASP A 87 -22.23 32.10 -11.04
N ASP A 88 -21.39 31.82 -10.04
CA ASP A 88 -20.11 32.52 -9.89
C ASP A 88 -18.92 31.59 -9.58
N THR A 89 -17.96 31.60 -10.51
CA THR A 89 -16.60 31.03 -10.47
C THR A 89 -16.38 29.62 -11.04
N ILE A 90 -16.47 29.57 -12.37
CA ILE A 90 -15.47 28.98 -13.28
C ILE A 90 -14.25 28.38 -12.56
N LEU A 91 -14.11 27.06 -12.69
CA LEU A 91 -12.92 26.25 -12.40
C LEU A 91 -11.67 26.75 -13.16
N ASP A 92 -10.96 27.78 -12.66
CA ASP A 92 -9.72 28.31 -13.27
C ASP A 92 -8.48 28.32 -12.34
N HIS A 93 -8.53 27.64 -11.19
CA HIS A 93 -7.48 27.75 -10.16
C HIS A 93 -6.42 26.62 -10.11
N ALA A 94 -6.26 25.86 -11.19
CA ALA A 94 -5.47 24.62 -11.16
C ALA A 94 -4.22 24.52 -12.08
N PRO A 95 -3.40 25.56 -12.35
CA PRO A 95 -2.28 25.38 -13.27
C PRO A 95 -1.02 24.72 -12.68
N ASN A 96 -0.91 24.46 -11.37
CA ASN A 96 0.33 23.87 -10.81
C ASN A 96 0.15 23.07 -9.52
N TRP A 97 -0.26 21.80 -9.67
CA TRP A 97 -0.38 20.84 -8.57
C TRP A 97 0.92 20.07 -8.25
N ALA A 98 2.04 20.39 -8.89
CA ALA A 98 3.34 19.80 -8.56
C ALA A 98 3.93 20.51 -7.35
N ASN A 99 4.22 19.79 -6.25
CA ASN A 99 4.88 20.35 -5.07
C ASN A 99 6.28 20.88 -5.44
N GLY A 100 6.61 22.11 -5.03
CA GLY A 100 7.95 22.66 -5.18
C GLY A 100 8.97 21.94 -4.29
N VAL A 101 10.22 21.88 -4.74
CA VAL A 101 11.34 21.20 -4.06
C VAL A 101 11.62 21.71 -2.64
N ASP A 102 11.19 22.93 -2.29
CA ASP A 102 11.39 23.54 -0.98
C ASP A 102 10.42 23.08 0.11
N ALA A 103 9.37 22.32 -0.23
CA ALA A 103 8.38 21.82 0.74
C ALA A 103 8.93 20.77 1.72
N ASP A 104 10.14 20.23 1.48
CA ASP A 104 10.75 19.14 2.26
C ASP A 104 11.95 19.60 3.12
N ARG A 105 12.09 20.91 3.40
CA ARG A 105 13.26 21.46 4.10
C ARG A 105 13.22 21.13 5.61
N ARG A 106 13.79 19.98 5.97
CA ARG A 106 13.96 19.51 7.37
C ARG A 106 14.91 20.42 8.16
N GLN A 107 14.45 20.97 9.28
CA GLN A 107 15.34 21.60 10.26
C GLN A 107 16.10 20.54 11.05
N GLY A 108 17.43 20.63 11.01
CA GLY A 108 18.35 19.74 11.73
C GLY A 108 18.16 19.84 13.24
N LEU A 109 17.76 18.73 13.87
CA LEU A 109 17.55 18.61 15.30
C LEU A 109 18.65 17.75 15.93
N LYS A 110 19.36 18.31 16.92
CA LYS A 110 20.43 17.66 17.68
C LYS A 110 19.93 16.39 18.39
N ILE A 111 20.78 15.36 18.43
CA ILE A 111 20.53 14.08 19.09
C ILE A 111 20.67 14.29 20.61
N SER A 112 19.53 14.37 21.29
CA SER A 112 19.42 14.08 22.71
C SER A 112 18.85 12.66 22.82
N GLU A 113 19.35 11.84 23.75
CA GLU A 113 18.85 10.49 23.99
C GLU A 113 17.33 10.55 24.20
N LYS A 114 16.57 10.02 23.23
CA LYS A 114 15.12 10.04 23.29
C LYS A 114 14.64 8.98 24.28
N PRO A 115 13.68 9.31 25.17
CA PRO A 115 13.00 8.28 25.92
C PRO A 115 12.31 7.33 24.92
N VAL A 116 12.62 6.04 25.02
CA VAL A 116 12.01 5.02 24.14
C VAL A 116 10.65 4.66 24.71
N VAL A 117 9.60 4.83 23.90
CA VAL A 117 8.25 4.41 24.26
C VAL A 117 8.26 2.90 24.45
N LYS A 118 7.96 2.44 25.68
CA LYS A 118 7.91 1.01 26.00
C LYS A 118 6.76 0.35 25.24
N ASP A 119 7.05 -0.84 24.74
CA ASP A 119 6.06 -1.66 24.06
C ASP A 119 5.15 -2.37 25.07
N THR A 120 3.91 -1.90 25.21
CA THR A 120 2.91 -2.42 26.17
C THR A 120 1.91 -3.41 25.55
N GLY A 121 2.01 -3.72 24.24
CA GLY A 121 1.03 -4.56 23.54
C GLY A 121 -0.35 -3.93 23.30
N GLU A 122 -0.59 -2.72 23.81
CA GLU A 122 -1.84 -1.96 23.65
C GLU A 122 -2.07 -1.52 22.19
N GLU A 123 -3.34 -1.26 21.86
CA GLU A 123 -3.75 -0.65 20.59
C GLU A 123 -3.01 0.67 20.32
N CYS A 124 -2.48 0.81 19.12
CA CYS A 124 -1.84 2.02 18.66
C CYS A 124 -2.85 2.93 17.95
N LYS A 125 -2.69 4.25 18.12
CA LYS A 125 -3.46 5.25 17.37
C LYS A 125 -2.58 6.41 16.91
N LEU A 126 -3.00 7.07 15.83
CA LEU A 126 -2.48 8.34 15.37
C LEU A 126 -3.53 9.42 15.64
N VAL A 127 -3.14 10.51 16.31
CA VAL A 127 -4.03 11.65 16.52
C VAL A 127 -3.57 12.80 15.61
N LEU A 128 -4.54 13.40 14.93
CA LEU A 128 -4.37 14.51 14.00
C LEU A 128 -4.96 15.75 14.65
N VAL A 129 -4.09 16.61 15.17
CA VAL A 129 -4.46 17.83 15.87
C VAL A 129 -4.54 18.97 14.85
N VAL A 130 -5.75 19.46 14.59
CA VAL A 130 -6.05 20.43 13.53
C VAL A 130 -6.29 21.81 14.12
N ARG A 131 -5.62 22.82 13.54
CA ARG A 131 -5.92 24.22 13.85
C ARG A 131 -7.18 24.68 13.14
N THR A 132 -8.21 24.96 13.92
CA THR A 132 -9.52 25.40 13.42
C THR A 132 -9.66 26.92 13.38
N ASP A 133 -8.75 27.65 14.03
CA ASP A 133 -8.65 29.11 13.96
C ASP A 133 -8.28 29.62 12.56
N LEU A 134 -7.76 28.74 11.73
CA LEU A 134 -7.33 29.02 10.36
C LEU A 134 -8.46 29.05 9.31
N GLY A 135 -9.69 28.68 9.68
CA GLY A 135 -10.83 28.68 8.74
C GLY A 135 -10.65 27.74 7.53
N MET A 136 -9.88 26.66 7.66
CA MET A 136 -9.66 25.72 6.56
C MET A 136 -10.96 25.05 6.11
N THR A 137 -11.17 24.93 4.79
CA THR A 137 -12.27 24.14 4.23
C THR A 137 -12.10 22.64 4.54
N LYS A 138 -13.21 21.88 4.53
CA LYS A 138 -13.22 20.43 4.80
C LYS A 138 -12.18 19.68 3.94
N GLY A 139 -12.14 19.96 2.64
CA GLY A 139 -11.18 19.34 1.70
C GLY A 139 -9.72 19.67 2.03
N LYS A 140 -9.44 20.91 2.44
CA LYS A 140 -8.08 21.30 2.85
C LYS A 140 -7.68 20.60 4.15
N ILE A 141 -8.58 20.50 5.12
CA ILE A 141 -8.30 19.77 6.37
C ILE A 141 -7.95 18.31 6.06
N ALA A 142 -8.74 17.64 5.20
CA ALA A 142 -8.48 16.25 4.81
C ALA A 142 -7.10 16.07 4.15
N ALA A 143 -6.71 16.98 3.26
CA ALA A 143 -5.38 16.97 2.63
C ALA A 143 -4.25 17.15 3.66
N GLN A 144 -4.38 18.13 4.56
CA GLN A 144 -3.36 18.41 5.59
C GLN A 144 -3.23 17.26 6.60
N CYS A 145 -4.35 16.66 7.01
CA CYS A 145 -4.40 15.44 7.82
C CYS A 145 -3.71 14.24 7.13
N SER A 146 -3.89 14.11 5.82
CA SER A 146 -3.22 13.07 5.02
C SER A 146 -1.71 13.30 4.97
N HIS A 147 -1.27 14.55 4.81
CA HIS A 147 0.14 14.91 4.89
C HIS A 147 0.75 14.60 6.27
N ALA A 148 0.06 14.96 7.35
CA ALA A 148 0.50 14.69 8.72
C ALA A 148 0.66 13.18 8.98
N THR A 149 -0.31 12.40 8.50
CA THR A 149 -0.27 10.93 8.56
C THR A 149 0.96 10.38 7.84
N LEU A 150 1.18 10.80 6.59
CA LEU A 150 2.29 10.31 5.79
C LEU A 150 3.65 10.73 6.37
N ALA A 151 3.74 11.92 6.96
CA ALA A 151 4.95 12.39 7.64
C ALA A 151 5.28 11.51 8.85
N CYS A 152 4.30 11.24 9.71
CA CYS A 152 4.46 10.35 10.87
C CYS A 152 4.85 8.94 10.45
N TYR A 153 4.16 8.40 9.43
CA TYR A 153 4.44 7.08 8.86
C TYR A 153 5.88 6.98 8.36
N LYS A 154 6.29 7.91 7.48
CA LYS A 154 7.65 7.93 6.91
C LYS A 154 8.73 8.08 7.99
N LYS A 155 8.45 8.80 9.07
CA LYS A 155 9.39 8.94 10.18
C LYS A 155 9.61 7.63 10.93
N LEU A 156 8.54 6.91 11.26
CA LEU A 156 8.64 5.60 11.90
C LEU A 156 9.22 4.53 10.94
N MET A 157 8.86 4.58 9.66
CA MET A 157 9.34 3.64 8.65
C MET A 157 10.85 3.74 8.42
N ARG A 158 11.43 4.94 8.56
CA ARG A 158 12.89 5.16 8.41
C ARG A 158 13.70 4.77 9.65
N ALA A 159 13.05 4.38 10.75
CA ALA A 159 13.75 3.90 11.93
C ALA A 159 14.42 2.54 11.64
N PRO A 160 15.51 2.19 12.36
CA PRO A 160 16.20 0.91 12.16
C PRO A 160 15.25 -0.28 12.29
N GLU A 161 15.46 -1.31 11.48
CA GLU A 161 14.70 -2.56 11.59
C GLU A 161 14.87 -3.18 12.99
N GLY A 162 13.76 -3.68 13.55
CA GLY A 162 13.73 -4.21 14.92
C GLY A 162 13.64 -3.16 16.05
N SER A 163 13.70 -1.85 15.75
CA SER A 163 13.49 -0.76 16.71
C SER A 163 12.08 -0.75 17.31
N ALA A 164 11.90 -0.06 18.44
CA ALA A 164 10.59 0.13 19.05
C ALA A 164 9.63 0.85 18.09
N GLU A 165 10.13 1.83 17.36
CA GLU A 165 9.39 2.58 16.35
C GLU A 165 8.84 1.69 15.23
N ARG A 166 9.66 0.78 14.68
CA ARG A 166 9.19 -0.18 13.66
C ARG A 166 8.16 -1.15 14.21
N LYS A 167 8.31 -1.61 15.46
CA LYS A 167 7.31 -2.46 16.13
C LYS A 167 5.99 -1.73 16.34
N LEU A 168 6.03 -0.47 16.79
CA LEU A 168 4.84 0.37 16.94
C LEU A 168 4.13 0.61 15.62
N LEU A 169 4.89 0.87 14.56
CA LEU A 169 4.35 1.04 13.22
C LEU A 169 3.66 -0.23 12.71
N ALA A 170 4.36 -1.37 12.77
CA ALA A 170 3.81 -2.67 12.36
C ALA A 170 2.56 -3.05 13.16
N ARG A 171 2.52 -2.72 14.45
CA ARG A 171 1.30 -2.88 15.26
C ARG A 171 0.18 -2.02 14.72
N TRP A 172 0.39 -0.72 14.56
CA TRP A 172 -0.64 0.17 14.06
C TRP A 172 -1.18 -0.29 12.69
N GLU A 173 -0.31 -0.77 11.80
CA GLU A 173 -0.69 -1.38 10.52
C GLU A 173 -1.56 -2.63 10.70
N LYS A 174 -1.22 -3.50 11.65
CA LYS A 174 -1.98 -4.73 11.94
C LYS A 174 -3.37 -4.45 12.54
N TYR A 175 -3.51 -3.39 13.34
CA TYR A 175 -4.75 -3.08 14.06
C TYR A 175 -5.55 -1.94 13.41
N GLY A 176 -5.63 -1.94 12.08
CA GLY A 176 -6.56 -1.08 11.33
C GLY A 176 -6.15 0.39 11.19
N GLN A 177 -4.94 0.76 11.61
CA GLN A 177 -4.36 2.08 11.38
C GLN A 177 -5.25 3.23 11.88
N ALA A 178 -5.76 3.12 13.11
CA ALA A 178 -6.67 4.10 13.70
C ALA A 178 -6.12 5.54 13.65
N LYS A 179 -6.95 6.47 13.15
CA LYS A 179 -6.67 7.90 13.04
C LYS A 179 -7.82 8.67 13.68
N ILE A 180 -7.51 9.59 14.60
CA ILE A 180 -8.52 10.43 15.26
C ILE A 180 -8.19 11.89 15.00
N ALA A 181 -9.15 12.65 14.46
CA ALA A 181 -9.01 14.09 14.28
C ALA A 181 -9.55 14.83 15.51
N VAL A 182 -8.73 15.73 16.05
CA VAL A 182 -9.07 16.61 17.18
C VAL A 182 -8.75 18.05 16.81
N GLN A 183 -9.35 19.00 17.51
CA GLN A 183 -9.21 20.43 17.22
C GLN A 183 -8.50 21.20 18.32
N ILE A 184 -7.77 22.23 17.89
CA ILE A 184 -7.18 23.29 18.71
C ILE A 184 -7.46 24.65 18.06
N LYS A 185 -7.21 25.73 18.82
CA LYS A 185 -7.56 27.10 18.42
C LYS A 185 -6.35 28.02 18.26
N SER A 186 -5.12 27.53 18.41
CA SER A 186 -3.93 28.38 18.28
C SER A 186 -2.67 27.63 17.82
N GLN A 187 -1.72 28.38 17.26
CA GLN A 187 -0.38 27.87 16.92
C GLN A 187 0.46 27.54 18.15
N GLU A 188 0.30 28.32 19.21
CA GLU A 188 1.03 28.13 20.46
C GLU A 188 0.71 26.77 21.09
N GLU A 189 -0.58 26.43 21.16
CA GLU A 189 -1.07 25.14 21.64
C GLU A 189 -0.54 23.98 20.78
N LEU A 190 -0.51 24.16 19.45
CA LEU A 190 0.07 23.19 18.52
C LEU A 190 1.54 22.90 18.85
N LEU A 191 2.34 23.96 19.08
CA LEU A 191 3.76 23.86 19.39
C LEU A 191 4.02 23.28 20.77
N GLU A 192 3.19 23.61 21.76
CA GLU A 192 3.24 23.01 23.09
C GLU A 192 3.00 21.51 23.06
N LEU A 193 1.92 21.07 22.39
CA LEU A 193 1.60 19.65 22.22
C LEU A 193 2.72 18.92 21.46
N SER A 194 3.29 19.54 20.44
CA SER A 194 4.42 18.99 19.69
C SER A 194 5.65 18.80 20.56
N ARG A 195 6.01 19.79 21.39
CA ARG A 195 7.12 19.69 22.35
C ARG A 195 6.86 18.61 23.39
N LYS A 196 5.66 18.58 23.97
CA LYS A 196 5.23 17.57 24.95
C LYS A 196 5.35 16.15 24.38
N ALA A 197 4.79 15.91 23.19
CA ALA A 197 4.87 14.62 22.51
C ALA A 197 6.31 14.19 22.27
N ARG A 198 7.16 15.07 21.73
CA ARG A 198 8.58 14.76 21.48
C ARG A 198 9.36 14.52 22.77
N GLY A 199 9.06 15.26 23.84
CA GLY A 199 9.65 15.06 25.16
C GLY A 199 9.31 13.69 25.77
N MET A 200 8.18 13.11 25.38
CA MET A 200 7.77 11.75 25.75
C MET A 200 8.27 10.67 24.78
N GLY A 201 9.07 11.04 23.77
CA GLY A 201 9.59 10.11 22.78
C GLY A 201 8.59 9.73 21.67
N LEU A 202 7.43 10.39 21.62
CA LEU A 202 6.44 10.14 20.57
C LEU A 202 6.91 10.72 19.23
N THR A 203 6.54 10.04 18.14
CA THR A 203 6.58 10.64 16.81
C THR A 203 5.56 11.77 16.76
N ALA A 204 6.02 12.97 16.45
CA ALA A 204 5.19 14.16 16.34
C ALA A 204 5.66 15.02 15.17
N GLU A 205 4.84 15.17 14.14
CA GLU A 205 5.16 15.88 12.89
C GLU A 205 4.18 17.03 12.64
N VAL A 206 4.72 18.22 12.41
CA VAL A 206 3.93 19.43 12.13
C VAL A 206 3.94 19.67 10.63
N ILE A 207 2.75 19.86 10.07
CA ILE A 207 2.56 20.23 8.67
C ILE A 207 2.42 21.73 8.56
N GLN A 208 3.02 22.28 7.51
CA GLN A 208 2.93 23.67 7.14
C GLN A 208 2.23 23.78 5.79
N ASP A 209 1.37 24.79 5.64
CA ASP A 209 0.77 25.08 4.35
C ASP A 209 1.80 25.70 3.41
N ALA A 210 1.89 25.19 2.19
CA ALA A 210 2.84 25.65 1.18
C ALA A 210 2.46 27.00 0.54
N GLY A 211 1.44 27.69 1.07
CA GLY A 211 1.02 29.02 0.61
C GLY A 211 0.26 29.02 -0.72
N ARG A 212 -0.46 27.94 -1.04
CA ARG A 212 -1.27 27.83 -2.27
C ARG A 212 -2.75 28.14 -2.07
N THR A 213 -3.08 28.75 -0.93
CA THR A 213 -4.46 29.03 -0.52
C THR A 213 -4.52 30.34 0.26
N GLN A 214 -5.72 30.73 0.72
CA GLN A 214 -5.99 31.94 1.52
C GLN A 214 -5.29 31.99 2.90
N ILE A 215 -4.57 30.94 3.30
CA ILE A 215 -3.78 30.93 4.55
C ILE A 215 -2.36 31.41 4.25
N GLU A 216 -1.81 32.23 5.15
CA GLU A 216 -0.42 32.69 5.06
C GLU A 216 0.55 31.53 4.87
N ALA A 217 1.44 31.65 3.87
CA ALA A 217 2.44 30.66 3.57
C ALA A 217 3.31 30.35 4.80
N GLY A 218 3.55 29.07 5.08
CA GLY A 218 4.32 28.63 6.25
C GLY A 218 3.51 28.50 7.54
N SER A 219 2.20 28.80 7.51
CA SER A 219 1.31 28.55 8.65
C SER A 219 1.30 27.07 9.02
N MET A 220 1.52 26.78 10.31
CA MET A 220 1.39 25.42 10.83
C MET A 220 -0.10 25.04 10.89
N THR A 221 -0.49 23.97 10.22
CA THR A 221 -1.90 23.59 10.03
C THR A 221 -2.31 22.42 10.92
N VAL A 222 -1.56 21.31 10.84
CA VAL A 222 -1.89 20.05 11.50
C VAL A 222 -0.65 19.47 12.17
N LEU A 223 -0.83 18.96 13.39
CA LEU A 223 0.16 18.16 14.10
C LEU A 223 -0.30 16.70 14.11
N GLY A 224 0.49 15.78 13.56
CA GLY A 224 0.32 14.35 13.77
C GLY A 224 1.05 13.90 15.04
N VAL A 225 0.40 13.11 15.91
CA VAL A 225 0.97 12.54 17.13
C VAL A 225 0.77 11.01 17.14
N GLY A 226 1.87 10.27 17.14
CA GLY A 226 1.91 8.82 16.96
C GLY A 226 2.28 8.43 15.52
N PRO A 227 1.91 7.22 15.04
CA PRO A 227 1.27 6.14 15.79
C PRO A 227 2.03 5.69 17.05
N ALA A 228 1.32 5.50 18.16
CA ALA A 228 1.88 5.04 19.42
C ALA A 228 0.76 4.43 20.31
N PRO A 229 1.09 3.73 21.41
CA PRO A 229 0.10 3.14 22.30
C PRO A 229 -0.89 4.19 22.80
N ARG A 230 -2.17 3.85 22.82
CA ARG A 230 -3.27 4.76 23.14
C ARG A 230 -3.02 5.52 24.45
N SER A 231 -2.65 4.82 25.53
CA SER A 231 -2.36 5.42 26.84
C SER A 231 -1.27 6.51 26.82
N VAL A 232 -0.27 6.38 25.96
CA VAL A 232 0.82 7.36 25.83
C VAL A 232 0.39 8.56 25.00
N VAL A 233 -0.37 8.31 23.92
CA VAL A 233 -0.93 9.40 23.08
C VAL A 233 -1.94 10.24 23.88
N ASP A 234 -2.77 9.60 24.72
CA ASP A 234 -3.80 10.28 25.52
C ASP A 234 -3.23 11.20 26.60
N GLN A 235 -2.00 10.95 27.08
CA GLN A 235 -1.30 11.89 27.96
C GLN A 235 -1.03 13.24 27.28
N VAL A 236 -0.94 13.27 25.94
CA VAL A 236 -0.75 14.49 25.16
C VAL A 236 -2.08 15.08 24.71
N THR A 237 -2.94 14.26 24.10
CA THR A 237 -4.11 14.75 23.34
C THR A 237 -5.47 14.40 23.97
N GLY A 238 -5.50 13.70 25.11
CA GLY A 238 -6.75 13.14 25.67
C GLY A 238 -7.78 14.17 26.13
N GLY A 239 -7.35 15.40 26.41
CA GLY A 239 -8.25 16.52 26.78
C GLY A 239 -8.79 17.33 25.60
N LEU A 240 -8.37 17.01 24.37
CA LEU A 240 -8.75 17.77 23.18
C LEU A 240 -10.11 17.34 22.66
N LYS A 241 -10.87 18.28 22.11
CA LYS A 241 -12.17 18.01 21.49
C LYS A 241 -11.98 17.37 20.13
N LEU A 242 -12.92 16.49 19.74
CA LEU A 242 -13.00 16.00 18.36
C LEU A 242 -13.21 17.19 17.40
N LEU A 243 -12.64 17.05 16.19
CA LEU A 243 -12.73 18.05 15.12
C LEU A 243 -14.17 18.21 14.63
#